data_AF-A0A090GD67-F1
#
_entry.id   AF-A0A090GD67-F1
#
_cell.length_a   1.000
_cell.length_b   1.000
_cell.length_c   1.000
_cell.angle_alpha   90.00
_cell.angle_beta   90.00
_cell.angle_gamma   90.00
#
_symmetry.space_group_name_H-M   'P 1'
#
loop_
_entity.id
_entity.type
_entity.pdbx_description
1 polymer ?
#
loop_
_entity_poly.entity_id
_entity_poly.type
_entity_poly.pdbx_seq_one_letter_code
_entity_poly.pdbx_strand_id
1 'polypeptide(L)'
;MRIFCLLAATALLPMPCKAEGDIYHQANVAWAAYKCAAFAFNSRMPNADGEHRRLVEKGYQNGLTFFSAPRAEMLASDSVVPTELGLVALDFRSVEYSLGRIEEIANRYALNEISSSFGTDVHPSFDEWKAAALRLYKSGNCDLL
;
A
#
# COMPACT_ATOMS: atom_id res chain seq x y z
N MET A 1 34.87 -10.64 -56.33
CA MET A 1 34.06 -11.64 -55.60
C MET A 1 33.85 -11.14 -54.17
N ARG A 2 32.58 -10.83 -53.84
CA ARG A 2 31.91 -10.75 -52.52
C ARG A 2 32.62 -10.06 -51.33
N ILE A 3 32.16 -8.83 -51.05
CA ILE A 3 32.25 -8.13 -49.77
C ILE A 3 31.08 -8.61 -48.89
N PHE A 4 31.36 -9.15 -47.70
CA PHE A 4 30.35 -9.52 -46.70
C PHE A 4 30.08 -8.31 -45.80
N CYS A 5 28.89 -7.69 -45.94
CA CYS A 5 28.37 -6.76 -44.95
C CYS A 5 27.62 -7.55 -43.87
N LEU A 6 28.20 -7.68 -42.68
CA LEU A 6 27.48 -8.11 -41.47
C LEU A 6 26.56 -6.95 -41.04
N LEU A 7 25.24 -7.11 -41.23
CA LEU A 7 24.24 -6.30 -40.54
C LEU A 7 24.06 -6.87 -39.13
N ALA A 8 24.60 -6.18 -38.14
CA ALA A 8 24.25 -6.38 -36.75
C ALA A 8 22.83 -5.86 -36.52
N ALA A 9 21.85 -6.77 -36.50
CA ALA A 9 20.51 -6.47 -36.02
C ALA A 9 20.59 -6.31 -34.50
N THR A 10 20.70 -5.07 -34.03
CA THR A 10 20.45 -4.73 -32.63
C THR A 10 18.98 -5.05 -32.34
N ALA A 11 18.77 -6.16 -31.64
CA ALA A 11 17.48 -6.49 -31.05
C ALA A 11 17.14 -5.38 -30.04
N LEU A 12 16.33 -4.41 -30.50
CA LEU A 12 15.56 -3.53 -29.62
C LEU A 12 14.61 -4.44 -28.83
N LEU A 13 15.08 -4.93 -27.68
CA LEU A 13 14.20 -5.52 -26.69
C LEU A 13 13.14 -4.46 -26.36
N PRO A 14 11.84 -4.79 -26.44
CA PRO A 14 10.81 -3.86 -26.00
C PRO A 14 11.06 -3.59 -24.52
N MET A 15 11.54 -2.40 -24.19
CA MET A 15 11.50 -1.94 -22.82
C MET A 15 10.04 -1.95 -22.42
N PRO A 16 9.63 -2.67 -21.35
CA PRO A 16 8.28 -2.58 -20.86
C PRO A 16 8.09 -1.11 -20.46
N CYS A 17 7.30 -0.40 -21.27
CA CYS A 17 6.81 0.92 -20.93
C CYS A 17 5.96 0.70 -19.67
N LYS A 18 6.56 0.89 -18.49
CA LYS A 18 5.84 0.96 -17.22
C LYS A 18 4.87 2.12 -17.38
N ALA A 19 3.58 1.81 -17.43
CA ALA A 19 2.57 2.84 -17.52
C ALA A 19 2.71 3.76 -16.30
N GLU A 20 2.78 5.07 -16.54
CA GLU A 20 2.94 6.15 -15.55
C GLU A 20 1.88 6.09 -14.41
N GLY A 21 0.74 5.42 -14.65
CA GLY A 21 -0.31 5.19 -13.65
C GLY A 21 -0.17 3.94 -12.77
N ASP A 22 0.80 3.06 -13.03
CA ASP A 22 0.96 1.79 -12.31
C ASP A 22 1.44 2.02 -10.86
N ILE A 23 2.47 2.84 -10.66
CA ILE A 23 3.10 3.02 -9.33
C ILE A 23 2.15 3.64 -8.29
N TYR A 24 1.21 4.48 -8.73
CA TYR A 24 0.23 5.11 -7.86
C TYR A 24 -0.90 4.18 -7.47
N HIS A 25 -1.27 3.28 -8.38
CA HIS A 25 -2.11 2.15 -8.04
C HIS A 25 -1.42 1.29 -6.98
N GLN A 26 -0.12 0.97 -7.15
CA GLN A 26 0.64 0.23 -6.13
C GLN A 26 0.63 0.96 -4.77
N ALA A 27 0.83 2.28 -4.75
CA ALA A 27 0.77 3.07 -3.52
C ALA A 27 -0.61 2.96 -2.82
N ASN A 28 -1.69 3.10 -3.59
CA ASN A 28 -3.05 2.96 -3.07
C ASN A 28 -3.35 1.55 -2.54
N VAL A 29 -2.90 0.51 -3.25
CA VAL A 29 -3.03 -0.88 -2.79
C VAL A 29 -2.23 -1.10 -1.51
N ALA A 30 -1.00 -0.56 -1.42
CA ALA A 30 -0.18 -0.67 -0.23
C ALA A 30 -0.86 -0.06 1.00
N TRP A 31 -1.38 1.16 0.84
CA TRP A 31 -2.12 1.85 1.89
C TRP A 31 -3.36 1.07 2.35
N ALA A 32 -4.18 0.63 1.39
CA ALA A 32 -5.38 -0.14 1.68
C ALA A 32 -5.04 -1.45 2.40
N ALA A 33 -4.01 -2.16 1.93
CA ALA A 33 -3.58 -3.43 2.51
C ALA A 33 -3.11 -3.26 3.96
N TYR A 34 -2.27 -2.27 4.27
CA TYR A 34 -1.84 -2.03 5.66
C TYR A 34 -3.00 -1.64 6.57
N LYS A 35 -3.93 -0.78 6.12
CA LYS A 35 -5.15 -0.49 6.89
C LYS A 35 -5.99 -1.74 7.13
N CYS A 36 -6.20 -2.54 6.08
CA CYS A 36 -6.93 -3.79 6.17
C CYS A 36 -6.27 -4.79 7.11
N ALA A 37 -4.93 -4.86 7.14
CA ALA A 37 -4.19 -5.70 8.07
C ALA A 37 -4.46 -5.28 9.53
N ALA A 38 -4.55 -3.98 9.79
CA ALA A 38 -4.90 -3.45 11.10
C ALA A 38 -6.34 -3.81 11.48
N PHE A 39 -7.30 -3.66 10.56
CA PHE A 39 -8.70 -4.05 10.80
C PHE A 39 -8.83 -5.56 11.07
N ALA A 40 -8.16 -6.41 10.28
CA ALA A 40 -8.13 -7.86 10.48
C ALA A 40 -7.67 -8.20 11.90
N PHE A 41 -6.50 -7.69 12.30
CA PHE A 41 -5.93 -7.94 13.61
C PHE A 41 -6.84 -7.48 14.76
N ASN A 42 -7.41 -6.27 14.66
CA ASN A 42 -8.27 -5.70 15.69
C ASN A 42 -9.65 -6.35 15.76
N SER A 43 -10.17 -6.87 14.66
CA SER A 43 -11.46 -7.55 14.62
C SER A 43 -11.48 -8.87 15.37
N ARG A 44 -10.30 -9.50 15.56
CA ARG A 44 -10.15 -10.86 16.11
C ARG A 44 -11.04 -11.88 15.39
N MET A 45 -11.31 -11.66 14.10
CA MET A 45 -12.07 -12.60 13.28
C MET A 45 -11.34 -13.96 13.16
N PRO A 46 -12.05 -15.03 12.78
CA PRO A 46 -11.39 -16.29 12.46
C PRO A 46 -10.25 -16.07 11.44
N ASN A 47 -9.09 -16.67 11.69
CA ASN A 47 -7.88 -16.49 10.88
C ASN A 47 -7.35 -15.03 10.79
N ALA A 48 -7.64 -14.17 11.77
CA ALA A 48 -7.15 -12.78 11.80
C ALA A 48 -5.63 -12.68 11.63
N ASP A 49 -4.84 -13.56 12.24
CA ASP A 49 -3.37 -13.54 12.13
C ASP A 49 -2.88 -13.90 10.73
N GLY A 50 -3.56 -14.85 10.06
CA GLY A 50 -3.27 -15.24 8.68
C GLY A 50 -3.60 -14.11 7.71
N GLU A 51 -4.78 -13.49 7.86
CA GLU A 51 -5.20 -12.35 7.06
C GLU A 51 -4.32 -11.12 7.28
N HIS A 52 -3.97 -10.83 8.54
CA HIS A 52 -3.03 -9.76 8.87
C HIS A 52 -1.69 -9.96 8.14
N ARG A 53 -1.10 -11.16 8.22
CA ARG A 53 0.16 -11.47 7.52
C ARG A 53 0.04 -11.32 6.01
N ARG A 54 -1.03 -11.87 5.40
CA ARG A 54 -1.29 -11.78 3.96
C ARG A 54 -1.36 -10.33 3.49
N LEU A 55 -2.05 -9.49 4.25
CA LEU A 55 -2.25 -8.07 3.93
C LEU A 55 -0.99 -7.23 4.18
N VAL A 56 -0.21 -7.52 5.23
CA VAL A 56 1.11 -6.90 5.44
C VAL A 56 2.05 -7.23 4.29
N GLU A 57 2.11 -8.49 3.85
CA GLU A 57 2.94 -8.90 2.71
C GLU A 57 2.52 -8.19 1.42
N LYS A 58 1.21 -8.13 1.14
CA LYS A 58 0.67 -7.37 0.01
C LYS A 58 1.07 -5.89 0.10
N GLY A 59 0.91 -5.29 1.27
CA GLY A 59 1.30 -3.90 1.56
C GLY A 59 2.77 -3.65 1.25
N TYR A 60 3.63 -4.55 1.72
CA TYR A 60 5.07 -4.50 1.51
C TYR A 60 5.45 -4.59 0.03
N GLN A 61 4.91 -5.56 -0.71
CA GLN A 61 5.23 -5.76 -2.13
C GLN A 61 4.82 -4.56 -3.01
N ASN A 62 3.63 -4.01 -2.76
CA ASN A 62 3.10 -2.88 -3.51
C ASN A 62 3.83 -1.59 -3.11
N GLY A 63 4.07 -1.40 -1.81
CA GLY A 63 4.82 -0.26 -1.29
C GLY A 63 6.27 -0.26 -1.79
N LEU A 64 6.90 -1.43 -1.88
CA LEU A 64 8.28 -1.59 -2.38
C LEU A 64 8.37 -1.10 -3.82
N THR A 65 7.37 -1.45 -4.65
CA THR A 65 7.29 -0.99 -6.03
C THR A 65 7.18 0.53 -6.13
N PHE A 66 6.36 1.16 -5.28
CA PHE A 66 6.21 2.62 -5.25
C PHE A 66 7.47 3.33 -4.74
N PHE A 67 8.00 2.93 -3.59
CA PHE A 67 9.16 3.61 -2.97
C PHE A 67 10.50 3.33 -3.67
N SER A 68 10.55 2.31 -4.55
CA SER A 68 11.70 2.07 -5.41
C SER A 68 11.61 2.82 -6.75
N ALA A 69 10.49 3.50 -7.04
CA ALA A 69 10.34 4.28 -8.26
C ALA A 69 11.20 5.57 -8.21
N PRO A 70 11.57 6.14 -9.38
CA PRO A 70 12.24 7.44 -9.43
C PRO A 70 11.43 8.52 -8.69
N ARG A 71 12.11 9.37 -7.92
CA ARG A 71 11.47 10.41 -7.10
C ARG A 71 10.58 11.36 -7.90
N ALA A 72 10.93 11.66 -9.16
CA ALA A 72 10.12 12.48 -10.04
C ALA A 72 8.75 11.84 -10.34
N GLU A 73 8.71 10.52 -10.48
CA GLU A 73 7.46 9.76 -10.68
C GLU A 73 6.66 9.67 -9.37
N MET A 74 7.30 9.56 -8.20
CA MET A 74 6.57 9.54 -6.92
C MET A 74 5.87 10.86 -6.60
N LEU A 75 6.40 11.98 -7.13
CA LEU A 75 5.97 13.35 -6.82
C LEU A 75 5.22 14.04 -7.97
N ALA A 76 4.85 13.33 -9.04
CA ALA A 76 4.06 13.94 -10.09
C ALA A 76 2.68 14.40 -9.55
N SER A 77 2.28 15.61 -9.98
CA SER A 77 1.26 16.45 -9.36
C SER A 77 -0.18 16.06 -9.72
N ASP A 78 -0.37 15.23 -10.72
CA ASP A 78 -1.65 14.82 -11.30
C ASP A 78 -2.20 13.52 -10.68
N SER A 79 -1.47 12.97 -9.72
CA SER A 79 -1.67 11.61 -9.23
C SER A 79 -2.38 11.58 -7.88
N VAL A 80 -3.47 10.83 -7.80
CA VAL A 80 -4.21 10.65 -6.54
C VAL A 80 -3.53 9.58 -5.69
N VAL A 81 -2.55 9.99 -4.88
CA VAL A 81 -2.02 9.20 -3.77
C VAL A 81 -2.61 9.69 -2.45
N PRO A 82 -2.74 8.81 -1.44
CA PRO A 82 -3.07 9.23 -0.08
C PRO A 82 -2.04 10.28 0.38
N THR A 83 -2.51 11.36 0.99
CA THR A 83 -1.65 12.48 1.42
C THR A 83 -0.50 12.01 2.30
N GLU A 84 -0.75 10.99 3.13
CA GLU A 84 0.21 10.37 4.02
C GLU A 84 1.37 9.70 3.25
N LEU A 85 1.06 9.01 2.15
CA LEU A 85 2.04 8.41 1.25
C LEU A 85 2.89 9.49 0.56
N GLY A 86 2.26 10.59 0.13
CA GLY A 86 2.95 11.75 -0.42
C GLY A 86 3.92 12.38 0.59
N LEU A 87 3.50 12.52 1.85
CA LEU A 87 4.36 13.04 2.92
C LEU A 87 5.55 12.12 3.22
N VAL A 88 5.33 10.80 3.24
CA VAL A 88 6.42 9.81 3.40
C VAL A 88 7.38 9.85 2.20
N ALA A 89 6.86 10.02 0.97
CA ALA A 89 7.69 10.19 -0.23
C ALA A 89 8.54 11.48 -0.19
N LEU A 90 8.05 12.55 0.43
CA LEU A 90 8.80 13.79 0.61
C LEU A 90 9.94 13.65 1.63
N ASP A 91 9.70 12.98 2.76
CA ASP A 91 10.70 12.65 3.80
C ASP A 91 11.50 11.36 3.50
N PHE A 92 11.60 10.97 2.22
CA PHE A 92 12.28 9.74 1.84
C PHE A 92 13.74 9.71 2.31
N ARG A 93 14.09 8.66 3.09
CA ARG A 93 15.45 8.39 3.59
C ARG A 93 16.04 7.12 2.99
N SER A 94 15.28 6.04 3.04
CA SER A 94 15.52 4.78 2.35
C SER A 94 14.19 4.09 2.08
N VAL A 95 14.19 3.08 1.21
CA VAL A 95 12.98 2.31 0.89
C VAL A 95 12.44 1.60 2.13
N GLU A 96 13.31 0.96 2.92
CA GLU A 96 12.93 0.24 4.13
C GLU A 96 12.36 1.18 5.19
N TYR A 97 12.95 2.37 5.34
CA TYR A 97 12.43 3.40 6.23
C TYR A 97 11.03 3.82 5.81
N SER A 98 10.84 4.14 4.53
CA SER A 98 9.53 4.57 4.01
C SER A 98 8.46 3.49 4.12
N LEU A 99 8.83 2.22 3.90
CA LEU A 99 7.94 1.06 4.08
C LEU A 99 7.48 0.93 5.54
N GLY A 100 8.40 0.96 6.50
CA GLY A 100 8.04 0.90 7.92
C GLY A 100 7.22 2.10 8.36
N ARG A 101 7.53 3.31 7.85
CA ARG A 101 6.78 4.53 8.17
C ARG A 101 5.35 4.48 7.62
N ILE A 102 5.13 4.01 6.39
CA ILE A 102 3.78 3.98 5.86
C ILE A 102 2.91 2.93 6.56
N GLU A 103 3.48 1.77 6.92
CA GLU A 103 2.78 0.76 7.71
C GLU A 103 2.35 1.32 9.07
N GLU A 104 3.25 2.00 9.78
CA GLU A 104 2.94 2.64 11.08
C GLU A 104 1.83 3.68 10.95
N ILE A 105 1.90 4.55 9.92
CA ILE A 105 0.89 5.59 9.70
C ILE A 105 -0.46 4.94 9.36
N ALA A 106 -0.50 3.98 8.43
CA ALA A 106 -1.72 3.28 8.05
C ALA A 106 -2.38 2.57 9.26
N ASN A 107 -1.57 1.91 10.11
CA ASN A 107 -2.04 1.30 11.35
C ASN A 107 -2.69 2.33 12.27
N ARG A 108 -2.04 3.49 12.49
CA ARG A 108 -2.61 4.56 13.31
C ARG A 108 -3.93 5.10 12.74
N TYR A 109 -4.01 5.27 11.42
CA TYR A 109 -5.24 5.70 10.76
C TYR A 109 -6.37 4.68 10.93
N ALA A 110 -6.08 3.40 10.76
CA ALA A 110 -7.06 2.35 10.99
C ALA A 110 -7.56 2.33 12.44
N LEU A 111 -6.67 2.48 13.44
CA LEU A 111 -7.07 2.58 14.85
C LEU A 111 -7.95 3.81 15.12
N ASN A 112 -7.62 4.95 14.51
CA ASN A 112 -8.44 6.15 14.59
C ASN A 112 -9.82 5.94 13.97
N GLU A 113 -9.93 5.30 12.80
CA GLU A 113 -11.21 5.00 12.15
C GLU A 113 -12.08 4.03 12.98
N ILE A 114 -11.45 3.03 13.62
CA ILE A 114 -12.15 2.17 14.57
C ILE A 114 -12.68 3.02 15.73
N SER A 115 -11.83 3.84 16.34
CA SER A 115 -12.21 4.72 17.46
C SER A 115 -13.34 5.70 17.08
N SER A 116 -13.28 6.31 15.90
CA SER A 116 -14.29 7.25 15.39
C SER A 116 -15.67 6.61 15.19
N SER A 117 -15.78 5.28 15.23
CA SER A 117 -17.08 4.58 15.14
C SER A 117 -17.97 4.74 16.37
N PHE A 118 -17.46 5.27 17.50
CA PHE A 118 -18.15 5.27 18.80
C PHE A 118 -18.57 6.66 19.31
N GLY A 119 -18.11 7.74 18.66
CA GLY A 119 -18.33 9.12 19.13
C GLY A 119 -17.33 9.56 20.21
N THR A 120 -17.36 10.85 20.56
CA THR A 120 -16.45 11.43 21.56
C THR A 120 -16.78 10.95 22.97
N ASP A 121 -15.76 10.69 23.80
CA ASP A 121 -15.87 10.29 25.21
C ASP A 121 -16.57 8.94 25.49
N VAL A 122 -16.76 8.12 24.45
CA VAL A 122 -17.24 6.75 24.60
C VAL A 122 -16.04 5.81 24.75
N HIS A 123 -16.04 5.02 25.82
CA HIS A 123 -15.10 3.92 26.01
C HIS A 123 -15.77 2.61 25.57
N PRO A 124 -15.59 2.17 24.31
CA PRO A 124 -16.22 0.95 23.84
C PRO A 124 -15.66 -0.24 24.62
N SER A 125 -16.54 -1.21 24.86
CA SER A 125 -16.11 -2.54 25.29
C SER A 125 -15.21 -3.19 24.24
N PHE A 126 -14.46 -4.21 24.66
CA PHE A 126 -13.58 -4.94 23.76
C PHE A 126 -14.34 -5.58 22.58
N ASP A 127 -15.57 -6.06 22.80
CA ASP A 127 -16.37 -6.69 21.74
C ASP A 127 -16.98 -5.66 20.78
N GLU A 128 -17.34 -4.47 21.26
CA GLU A 128 -17.73 -3.35 20.41
C GLU A 128 -16.57 -2.91 19.51
N TRP A 129 -15.36 -2.80 20.06
CA TRP A 129 -14.14 -2.49 19.31
C TRP A 129 -13.89 -3.50 18.18
N LYS A 130 -13.95 -4.80 18.48
CA LYS A 130 -13.82 -5.87 17.48
C LYS A 130 -14.88 -5.76 16.39
N ALA A 131 -16.14 -5.51 16.77
CA ALA A 131 -17.25 -5.43 15.82
C ALA A 131 -17.08 -4.24 14.85
N ALA A 132 -16.63 -3.08 15.35
CA ALA A 132 -16.31 -1.93 14.51
C ALA A 132 -15.15 -2.23 13.54
N ALA A 133 -14.07 -2.85 14.03
CA ALA A 133 -12.95 -3.27 13.20
C ALA A 133 -13.39 -4.27 12.11
N LEU A 134 -14.22 -5.25 12.45
CA LEU A 134 -14.77 -6.22 11.48
C LEU A 134 -15.63 -5.53 10.42
N ARG A 135 -16.45 -4.55 10.82
CA ARG A 135 -17.27 -3.77 9.88
C ARG A 135 -16.39 -3.00 8.91
N LEU A 136 -15.34 -2.34 9.40
CA LEU A 136 -14.39 -1.60 8.57
C LEU A 136 -13.61 -2.53 7.63
N TYR A 137 -13.20 -3.70 8.11
CA TYR A 137 -12.60 -4.74 7.28
C TYR A 137 -13.50 -5.12 6.11
N LYS A 138 -14.78 -5.40 6.38
CA LYS A 138 -15.76 -5.77 5.36
C LYS A 138 -16.08 -4.62 4.40
N SER A 139 -16.33 -3.41 4.91
CA SER A 139 -16.65 -2.26 4.07
C SER A 139 -15.46 -1.79 3.22
N GLY A 140 -14.24 -2.07 3.68
CA GLY A 140 -13.01 -1.84 2.91
C GLY A 140 -12.76 -2.89 1.83
N ASN A 141 -13.61 -3.92 1.71
CA ASN A 141 -13.43 -5.06 0.80
C ASN A 141 -12.04 -5.72 0.97
N CYS A 142 -11.56 -5.82 2.21
CA CYS A 142 -10.21 -6.30 2.51
C CYS A 142 -9.95 -7.75 2.07
N ASP A 143 -11.01 -8.55 1.90
CA ASP A 143 -10.94 -9.90 1.32
C ASP A 143 -10.47 -9.91 -0.14
N LEU A 144 -10.63 -8.81 -0.87
CA LEU A 144 -10.35 -8.70 -2.31
C LEU A 144 -8.94 -8.15 -2.64
N LEU A 145 -8.18 -7.73 -1.63
CA LEU A 145 -6.84 -7.15 -1.79
C LEU A 145 -5.76 -8.21 -2.03
#